data_AF-A0AAD9LGF1-F1
#
_entry.id   AF-A0AAD9LGF1-F1
#
_cell.length_a   1.000
_cell.length_b   1.000
_cell.length_c   1.000
_cell.angle_alpha   90.00
_cell.angle_beta   90.00
_cell.angle_gamma   90.00
#
_symmetry.space_group_name_H-M   'P 1'
#
loop_
_entity.id
_entity.type
_entity.pdbx_description
1 polymer ?
#
loop_
_entity_poly.entity_id
_entity_poly.type
_entity_poly.pdbx_seq_one_letter_code
_entity_poly.pdbx_strand_id
1 'polypeptide(L)'
;MARSSKFGTVNYSADEMRRLNANVRAVLPLVGEDWLRVAYYFNYQRPEAIPFRDVESLKRKFKKMYCSRGKSLPDYIVEAKELRENIQQSTKQITGTEEQEKELEENELTLKLRQMEEEYQKILEGKRGDMEVKTMTDEQSGATSTAEVIALLMQSVERKRHAVEEQVMDENARVRRERKKQKVEKVLSSIHQDQGEQETEEQSEVLSSRRSDQQKQEESSFNAASPALPPMTQPEDAPSLRILELILQALNAQQIESSRQFEVEQARQEQEKREREERWRQTELRRSREHRQLMLAMSALLGDRFPESLNRHLNEEDPTN
;
A
#
# COMPACT_ATOMS: atom_id res chain seq x y z
N MET A 1 21.81 -9.96 41.33
CA MET A 1 22.26 -8.83 40.49
C MET A 1 21.44 -8.83 39.20
N ALA A 2 20.36 -8.06 39.14
CA ALA A 2 19.50 -7.97 37.97
C ALA A 2 19.98 -6.84 37.05
N ARG A 3 20.36 -7.18 35.80
CA ARG A 3 20.73 -6.21 34.78
C ARG A 3 19.46 -5.59 34.18
N SER A 4 19.18 -4.35 34.55
CA SER A 4 18.19 -3.52 33.88
C SER A 4 18.68 -3.23 32.45
N SER A 5 18.11 -3.92 31.47
CA SER A 5 18.35 -3.70 30.05
C SER A 5 17.62 -2.44 29.60
N LYS A 6 18.20 -1.28 29.90
CA LYS A 6 17.83 -0.03 29.26
C LYS A 6 18.31 -0.08 27.82
N PHE A 7 17.44 -0.48 26.88
CA PHE A 7 17.65 -0.31 25.44
C PHE A 7 17.51 1.18 25.08
N GLY A 8 18.38 2.02 25.66
CA GLY A 8 18.62 3.35 25.11
C GLY A 8 19.36 3.19 23.80
N THR A 9 19.00 3.99 22.79
CA THR A 9 19.61 4.01 21.47
C THR A 9 21.10 4.32 21.59
N VAL A 10 21.94 3.29 21.75
CA VAL A 10 23.40 3.46 21.83
C VAL A 10 23.83 4.21 20.57
N ASN A 11 24.40 5.40 20.74
CA ASN A 11 24.85 6.22 19.63
C ASN A 11 25.93 5.47 18.85
N TYR A 12 25.84 5.49 17.51
CA TYR A 12 26.88 4.94 16.65
C TYR A 12 28.18 5.72 16.83
N SER A 13 29.23 5.03 17.24
CA SER A 13 30.61 5.50 17.32
C SER A 13 31.19 5.80 15.92
N ALA A 14 32.30 6.54 15.89
CA ALA A 14 33.02 6.82 14.64
C ALA A 14 33.52 5.55 13.96
N ASP A 15 33.91 4.55 14.72
CA ASP A 15 34.38 3.26 14.20
C ASP A 15 33.25 2.44 13.59
N GLU A 16 32.07 2.44 14.22
CA GLU A 16 30.87 1.84 13.64
C GLU A 16 30.47 2.54 12.34
N MET A 17 30.59 3.87 12.27
CA MET A 17 30.29 4.63 11.04
C MET A 17 31.26 4.29 9.90
N ARG A 18 32.57 4.20 10.19
CA ARG A 18 33.59 3.76 9.21
C ARG A 18 33.34 2.33 8.73
N ARG A 19 33.03 1.41 9.65
CA ARG A 19 32.67 0.02 9.30
C ARG A 19 31.41 -0.06 8.45
N LEU A 20 30.41 0.77 8.73
CA LEU A 20 29.20 0.83 7.92
C LEU A 20 29.52 1.26 6.48
N ASN A 21 30.35 2.29 6.28
CA ASN A 21 30.79 2.69 4.94
C ASN A 21 31.55 1.59 4.22
N ALA A 22 32.46 0.89 4.90
CA ALA A 22 33.21 -0.22 4.30
C ALA A 22 32.29 -1.34 3.80
N ASN A 23 31.27 -1.70 4.58
CA ASN A 23 30.29 -2.72 4.18
C ASN A 23 29.38 -2.24 3.05
N VAL A 24 28.95 -0.97 3.08
CA VAL A 24 28.16 -0.37 1.98
C VAL A 24 28.99 -0.28 0.70
N ARG A 25 30.29 0.02 0.78
CA ARG A 25 31.20 -0.01 -0.37
C ARG A 25 31.36 -1.40 -0.95
N ALA A 26 31.47 -2.42 -0.11
CA ALA A 26 31.68 -3.80 -0.56
C ALA A 26 30.42 -4.38 -1.25
N VAL A 27 29.23 -4.02 -0.75
CA VAL A 27 27.97 -4.57 -1.27
C VAL A 27 27.35 -3.69 -2.37
N LEU A 28 27.56 -2.36 -2.32
CA LEU A 28 26.88 -1.36 -3.17
C LEU A 28 25.38 -1.62 -3.28
N PRO A 29 24.61 -1.40 -2.20
CA PRO A 29 23.23 -1.84 -2.14
C PRO A 29 22.33 -1.04 -3.08
N LEU A 30 21.81 -1.72 -4.10
CA LEU A 30 20.89 -1.17 -5.10
C LEU A 30 19.45 -1.51 -4.74
N VAL A 31 19.23 -2.72 -4.23
CA VAL A 31 17.93 -3.29 -3.88
C VAL A 31 17.80 -3.42 -2.35
N GLY A 32 16.57 -3.57 -1.86
CA GLY A 32 16.30 -3.79 -0.43
C GLY A 32 17.00 -5.03 0.15
N GLU A 33 17.19 -6.08 -0.65
CA GLU A 33 17.86 -7.32 -0.23
C GLU A 33 19.36 -7.15 0.00
N ASP A 34 20.01 -6.26 -0.75
CA ASP A 34 21.44 -5.97 -0.57
C ASP A 34 21.74 -5.40 0.82
N TRP A 35 20.78 -4.64 1.36
CA TRP A 35 20.87 -4.14 2.73
C TRP A 35 20.82 -5.23 3.79
N LEU A 36 20.22 -6.40 3.51
CA LEU A 36 20.30 -7.56 4.39
C LEU A 36 21.74 -8.09 4.44
N ARG A 37 22.44 -8.12 3.29
CA ARG A 37 23.86 -8.52 3.22
C ARG A 37 24.74 -7.52 3.98
N VAL A 38 24.50 -6.23 3.82
CA VAL A 38 25.20 -5.18 4.60
C VAL A 38 24.99 -5.40 6.10
N ALA A 39 23.76 -5.65 6.54
CA ALA A 39 23.47 -5.89 7.95
C ALA A 39 24.11 -7.19 8.46
N TYR A 40 24.12 -8.25 7.65
CA TYR A 40 24.78 -9.49 7.98
C TYR A 40 26.28 -9.28 8.23
N TYR A 41 27.01 -8.69 7.28
CA TYR A 41 28.44 -8.44 7.45
C TYR A 41 28.75 -7.48 8.60
N PHE A 42 27.94 -6.42 8.76
CA PHE A 42 28.09 -5.46 9.85
C PHE A 42 27.95 -6.11 11.23
N ASN A 43 26.96 -6.99 11.40
CA ASN A 43 26.71 -7.67 12.67
C ASN A 43 27.61 -8.90 12.89
N TYR A 44 28.05 -9.56 11.82
CA TYR A 44 28.96 -10.70 11.91
C TYR A 44 30.35 -10.28 12.39
N GLN A 45 30.88 -9.18 11.86
CA GLN A 45 32.21 -8.66 12.23
C GLN A 45 32.18 -7.75 13.46
N ARG A 46 31.18 -7.91 14.34
CA ARG A 46 30.89 -6.98 15.42
C ARG A 46 31.63 -7.38 16.70
N PRO A 47 32.39 -6.47 17.34
CA PRO A 47 32.86 -6.66 18.71
C PRO A 47 31.71 -6.94 19.68
N GLU A 48 31.94 -7.77 20.70
CA GLU A 48 30.89 -8.19 21.64
C GLU A 48 30.24 -7.02 22.40
N ALA A 49 30.97 -5.91 22.56
CA ALA A 49 30.50 -4.68 23.21
C ALA A 49 29.53 -3.84 22.35
N ILE A 50 29.46 -4.07 21.04
CA ILE A 50 28.57 -3.30 20.15
C ILE A 50 27.22 -4.02 20.06
N PRO A 51 26.08 -3.32 20.19
CA PRO A 51 24.77 -3.96 20.08
C PRO A 51 24.42 -4.34 18.65
N PHE A 52 23.48 -5.29 18.51
CA PHE A 52 22.94 -5.67 17.21
C PHE A 52 22.20 -4.51 16.56
N ARG A 53 22.37 -4.36 15.24
CA ARG A 53 21.71 -3.29 14.47
C ARG A 53 20.88 -3.88 13.34
N ASP A 54 19.60 -3.53 13.33
CA ASP A 54 18.69 -3.89 12.25
C ASP A 54 19.02 -3.14 10.96
N VAL A 55 18.61 -3.74 9.84
CA VAL A 55 18.73 -3.17 8.49
C VAL A 55 18.22 -1.73 8.43
N GLU A 56 17.04 -1.47 8.99
CA GLU A 56 16.44 -0.13 8.95
C GLU A 56 17.20 0.88 9.82
N SER A 57 17.82 0.43 10.91
CA SER A 57 18.69 1.27 11.73
C SER A 57 19.95 1.69 10.97
N LEU A 58 20.58 0.74 10.27
CA LEU A 58 21.76 0.99 9.44
C LEU A 58 21.43 1.91 8.25
N LYS A 59 20.31 1.68 7.56
CA LYS A 59 19.83 2.56 6.48
C LYS A 59 19.59 3.99 6.98
N ARG A 60 18.88 4.16 8.10
CA ARG A 60 18.64 5.48 8.69
C ARG A 60 19.94 6.15 9.09
N LYS A 61 20.88 5.41 9.68
CA LYS A 61 22.18 5.95 10.05
C LYS A 61 22.99 6.38 8.83
N PHE A 62 23.09 5.53 7.81
CA PHE A 62 23.77 5.85 6.55
C PHE A 62 23.15 7.08 5.87
N LYS A 63 21.81 7.15 5.82
CA LYS A 63 21.08 8.35 5.35
C LYS A 63 21.45 9.60 6.12
N LYS A 64 21.47 9.52 7.46
CA LYS A 64 21.87 10.65 8.29
C LYS A 64 23.32 11.09 8.01
N MET A 65 24.24 10.15 7.75
CA MET A 65 25.62 10.47 7.39
C MET A 65 25.68 11.27 6.10
N TYR A 66 25.21 10.74 4.97
CA TYR A 66 25.35 11.46 3.69
C TYR A 66 24.48 12.74 3.61
N CYS A 67 23.38 12.85 4.37
CA CYS A 67 22.60 14.09 4.46
C CYS A 67 23.23 15.17 5.37
N SER A 68 24.31 14.86 6.09
CA SER A 68 24.94 15.83 6.99
C SER A 68 25.55 17.01 6.22
N ARG A 69 25.31 18.23 6.72
CA ARG A 69 25.76 19.50 6.12
C ARG A 69 26.72 20.19 7.08
N GLY A 70 27.80 20.77 6.54
CA GLY A 70 28.82 21.46 7.34
C GLY A 70 30.04 21.83 6.49
N LYS A 71 30.82 22.81 6.93
CA LYS A 71 32.04 23.28 6.24
C LYS A 71 33.26 22.38 6.51
N SER A 72 33.31 21.72 7.67
CA SER A 72 34.33 20.75 8.06
C SER A 72 33.63 19.45 8.42
N LEU A 73 33.59 18.50 7.48
CA LEU A 73 32.93 17.21 7.67
C LEU A 73 34.00 16.16 8.01
N PRO A 74 33.75 15.27 8.98
CA PRO A 74 34.60 14.11 9.22
C PRO A 74 34.70 13.20 7.99
N ASP A 75 35.84 12.53 7.81
CA ASP A 75 36.14 11.71 6.63
C ASP A 75 35.07 10.66 6.32
N TYR A 76 34.54 10.00 7.36
CA TYR A 76 33.47 9.00 7.20
C TYR A 76 32.14 9.60 6.68
N ILE A 77 31.92 10.90 6.82
CA ILE A 77 30.75 11.57 6.24
C ILE A 77 30.98 11.88 4.76
N VAL A 78 32.19 12.31 4.40
CA VAL A 78 32.58 12.56 3.01
C VAL A 78 32.47 11.27 2.21
N GLU A 79 33.03 10.20 2.76
CA GLU A 79 32.98 8.85 2.19
C GLU A 79 31.54 8.34 1.99
N ALA A 80 30.64 8.58 2.95
CA ALA A 80 29.24 8.20 2.83
C ALA A 80 28.53 8.94 1.67
N LYS A 81 28.92 10.18 1.38
CA LYS A 81 28.39 10.96 0.25
C LYS A 81 28.87 10.41 -1.09
N GLU A 82 30.16 10.12 -1.20
CA GLU A 82 30.72 9.48 -2.41
C GLU A 82 30.06 8.13 -2.67
N LEU A 83 29.86 7.31 -1.63
CA LEU A 83 29.15 6.04 -1.76
C LEU A 83 27.69 6.23 -2.20
N ARG A 84 27.03 7.27 -1.72
CA ARG A 84 25.66 7.60 -2.17
C ARG A 84 25.62 7.95 -3.66
N GLU A 85 26.60 8.71 -4.14
CA GLU A 85 26.71 9.07 -5.56
C GLU A 85 26.99 7.83 -6.42
N ASN A 86 27.90 6.96 -5.98
CA ASN A 86 28.22 5.71 -6.68
C ASN A 86 27.02 4.77 -6.77
N ILE A 87 26.25 4.63 -5.68
CA ILE A 87 25.00 3.86 -5.69
C ILE A 87 24.03 4.47 -6.69
N GLN A 88 23.86 5.81 -6.70
CA GLN A 88 22.94 6.47 -7.62
C GLN A 88 23.37 6.35 -9.09
N GLN A 89 24.67 6.43 -9.38
CA GLN A 89 25.20 6.21 -10.73
C GLN A 89 24.93 4.78 -11.19
N SER A 90 25.18 3.80 -10.33
CA SER A 90 24.95 2.38 -10.62
C SER A 90 23.46 2.08 -10.85
N THR A 91 22.57 2.66 -10.05
CA THR A 91 21.12 2.55 -10.27
C THR A 91 20.70 3.12 -11.63
N LYS A 92 21.22 4.30 -12.01
CA LYS A 92 20.91 4.93 -13.29
C LYS A 92 21.37 4.09 -14.49
N GLN A 93 22.54 3.45 -14.39
CA GLN A 93 23.05 2.58 -15.45
C GLN A 93 22.12 1.38 -15.63
N ILE A 94 21.73 0.71 -14.54
CA ILE A 94 20.85 -0.47 -14.60
C ILE A 94 19.48 -0.11 -15.20
N THR A 95 18.86 0.99 -14.77
CA THR A 95 17.57 1.41 -15.33
C THR A 95 17.67 1.78 -16.81
N GLY A 96 18.79 2.40 -17.22
CA GLY A 96 19.03 2.71 -18.64
C GLY A 96 19.22 1.45 -19.49
N THR A 97 19.84 0.41 -18.96
CA THR A 97 19.99 -0.87 -19.65
C THR A 97 18.66 -1.63 -19.75
N GLU A 98 17.85 -1.66 -18.69
CA GLU A 98 16.52 -2.29 -18.73
C GLU A 98 15.57 -1.62 -19.74
N GLU A 99 15.66 -0.30 -19.90
CA GLU A 99 14.89 0.44 -20.90
C GLU A 99 15.37 0.11 -22.32
N GLN A 100 16.67 0.01 -22.54
CA GLN A 100 17.25 -0.40 -23.83
C GLN A 100 16.89 -1.84 -24.20
N GLU A 101 16.91 -2.77 -23.25
CA GLU A 101 16.52 -4.17 -23.48
C GLU A 101 15.05 -4.29 -23.86
N LYS A 102 14.16 -3.54 -23.19
CA LYS A 102 12.74 -3.50 -23.56
C LYS A 102 12.50 -2.90 -24.94
N GLU A 103 13.19 -1.81 -25.27
CA GLU A 103 13.08 -1.21 -26.60
C GLU A 103 13.58 -2.16 -27.69
N LEU A 104 14.64 -2.94 -27.42
CA LEU A 104 15.12 -3.97 -28.33
C LEU A 104 14.11 -5.13 -28.48
N GLU A 105 13.51 -5.60 -27.38
CA GLU A 105 12.47 -6.63 -27.40
C GLU A 105 11.21 -6.17 -28.13
N GLU A 106 10.76 -4.93 -27.91
CA GLU A 106 9.62 -4.33 -28.62
C GLU A 106 9.89 -4.23 -30.12
N ASN A 107 11.10 -3.81 -30.50
CA ASN A 107 11.53 -3.75 -31.90
C ASN A 107 11.59 -5.15 -32.54
N GLU A 108 12.07 -6.16 -31.81
CA GLU A 108 12.07 -7.55 -32.29
C GLU A 108 10.64 -8.10 -32.45
N LEU A 109 9.75 -7.82 -31.49
CA LEU A 109 8.36 -8.24 -31.55
C LEU A 109 7.62 -7.58 -32.73
N THR A 110 7.88 -6.29 -32.96
CA THR A 110 7.33 -5.55 -34.10
C THR A 110 7.80 -6.14 -35.43
N LEU A 111 9.08 -6.52 -35.52
CA LEU A 111 9.61 -7.19 -36.69
C LEU A 111 8.94 -8.55 -36.95
N LYS A 112 8.71 -9.35 -35.90
CA LYS A 112 8.00 -10.65 -36.00
C LYS A 112 6.54 -10.49 -36.41
N LEU A 113 5.84 -9.48 -35.87
CA LEU A 113 4.46 -9.15 -36.26
C LEU A 113 4.38 -8.83 -37.76
N ARG A 114 5.30 -8.01 -38.25
CA ARG A 114 5.38 -7.68 -39.67
C ARG A 114 5.64 -8.91 -40.55
N GLN A 115 6.53 -9.80 -40.13
CA GLN A 115 6.79 -11.05 -40.86
C GLN A 115 5.55 -11.95 -40.91
N MET A 116 4.82 -12.07 -39.79
CA MET A 116 3.57 -12.82 -39.74
C MET A 116 2.49 -12.19 -40.63
N GLU A 117 2.39 -10.86 -40.69
CA GLU A 117 1.47 -10.16 -41.59
C GLU A 117 1.82 -10.41 -43.07
N GLU A 118 3.11 -10.37 -43.43
CA GLU A 118 3.59 -10.66 -44.78
C GLU A 118 3.29 -12.13 -45.18
N GLU A 119 3.48 -13.09 -44.26
CA GLU A 119 3.10 -14.49 -44.50
C GLU A 119 1.59 -14.67 -44.65
N TYR A 120 0.79 -13.98 -43.83
CA TYR A 120 -0.66 -14.03 -43.92
C TYR A 120 -1.19 -13.45 -45.24
N GLN A 121 -0.63 -12.33 -45.69
CA GLN A 121 -0.93 -11.75 -47.01
C GLN A 121 -0.57 -12.72 -48.13
N LYS A 122 0.60 -13.36 -48.06
CA LYS A 122 1.02 -14.37 -49.04
C LYS A 122 0.07 -15.58 -49.12
N ILE A 123 -0.46 -16.04 -47.98
CA ILE A 123 -1.45 -17.12 -47.94
C ILE A 123 -2.78 -16.67 -48.56
N LEU A 124 -3.21 -15.43 -48.30
CA LEU A 124 -4.43 -14.87 -48.89
C LEU A 124 -4.32 -14.69 -50.41
N GLU A 125 -3.17 -14.22 -50.90
CA GLU A 125 -2.91 -14.09 -52.34
C GLU A 125 -2.86 -15.45 -53.04
N GLY A 126 -2.26 -16.47 -52.40
CA GLY A 126 -2.32 -17.86 -52.88
C GLY A 126 -3.75 -18.41 -52.97
N LYS A 127 -4.59 -18.13 -51.96
CA LYS A 127 -6.02 -18.55 -51.96
C LYS A 127 -6.87 -17.82 -52.98
N ARG A 128 -6.52 -16.58 -53.37
CA ARG A 128 -7.21 -15.86 -54.44
C ARG A 128 -6.93 -16.49 -55.81
N GLY A 129 -5.74 -17.07 -56.01
CA GLY A 129 -5.42 -17.87 -57.20
C GLY A 129 -6.21 -19.18 -57.29
N ASP A 130 -6.50 -19.83 -56.15
CA ASP A 130 -7.26 -21.09 -56.11
C ASP A 130 -8.79 -20.91 -56.17
N MET A 131 -9.31 -19.75 -55.75
CA MET A 131 -10.75 -19.46 -55.82
C MET A 131 -11.24 -19.07 -57.22
N GLU A 132 -10.36 -18.63 -58.14
CA GLU A 132 -10.76 -18.29 -59.51
C GLU A 132 -11.07 -19.55 -60.38
N VAL A 133 -10.75 -20.75 -59.89
CA VAL A 133 -11.05 -22.03 -60.57
C VAL A 133 -12.31 -22.72 -60.02
N LYS A 134 -12.90 -22.24 -58.93
CA LYS A 134 -13.93 -22.99 -58.17
C LYS A 134 -15.24 -22.24 -57.88
N THR A 135 -15.65 -21.33 -58.76
CA THR A 135 -16.99 -20.71 -58.72
C THR A 135 -17.91 -21.28 -59.80
N MET A 136 -18.11 -22.60 -59.79
CA MET A 136 -19.30 -23.23 -60.39
C MET A 136 -19.55 -24.53 -59.63
N THR A 137 -20.32 -24.46 -58.53
CA THR A 137 -21.45 -25.35 -58.22
C THR A 137 -21.94 -25.12 -56.79
N ASP A 138 -23.27 -25.18 -56.67
CA ASP A 138 -24.09 -25.41 -55.48
C ASP A 138 -24.38 -24.25 -54.52
N GLU A 139 -25.49 -23.59 -54.87
CA GLU A 139 -26.48 -23.08 -53.93
C GLU A 139 -27.23 -24.21 -53.20
N GLN A 140 -27.79 -23.86 -52.03
CA GLN A 140 -28.78 -24.57 -51.20
C GLN A 140 -28.25 -25.51 -50.10
N SER A 141 -28.17 -24.99 -48.88
CA SER A 141 -29.17 -25.27 -47.83
C SER A 141 -28.76 -24.61 -46.51
N GLY A 142 -29.75 -24.38 -45.65
CA GLY A 142 -29.70 -23.42 -44.54
C GLY A 142 -28.53 -23.60 -43.57
N ALA A 143 -27.81 -22.50 -43.37
CA ALA A 143 -26.94 -22.31 -42.21
C ALA A 143 -27.03 -20.82 -41.88
N THR A 144 -27.29 -20.50 -40.62
CA THR A 144 -26.91 -19.21 -40.04
C THR A 144 -25.47 -18.95 -40.51
N SER A 145 -25.32 -17.86 -41.27
CA SER A 145 -24.13 -17.63 -42.08
C SER A 145 -22.90 -17.77 -41.19
N THR A 146 -21.91 -18.56 -41.59
CA THR A 146 -20.66 -18.76 -40.83
C THR A 146 -20.03 -17.43 -40.40
N ALA A 147 -20.29 -16.37 -41.17
CA ALA A 147 -19.95 -14.99 -40.85
C ALA A 147 -20.65 -14.44 -39.58
N GLU A 148 -21.92 -14.77 -39.33
CA GLU A 148 -22.65 -14.39 -38.11
C GLU A 148 -22.08 -15.08 -36.88
N VAL A 149 -21.72 -16.37 -37.00
CA VAL A 149 -21.08 -17.11 -35.90
C VAL A 149 -19.71 -16.51 -35.56
N ILE A 150 -18.92 -16.15 -36.57
CA ILE A 150 -17.63 -15.47 -36.38
C ILE A 150 -17.81 -14.10 -35.73
N ALA A 151 -18.79 -13.31 -36.17
CA ALA A 151 -19.08 -12.00 -35.59
C ALA A 151 -19.50 -12.10 -34.11
N LEU A 152 -20.34 -13.08 -33.76
CA LEU A 152 -20.73 -13.34 -32.38
C LEU A 152 -19.54 -13.77 -31.51
N LEU A 153 -18.61 -14.56 -32.06
CA LEU A 153 -17.39 -14.98 -31.37
C LEU A 153 -16.46 -13.79 -31.10
N MET A 154 -16.24 -12.95 -32.11
CA MET A 154 -15.44 -11.72 -31.96
C MET A 154 -16.03 -10.80 -30.90
N GLN A 155 -17.36 -10.60 -30.90
CA GLN A 155 -18.04 -9.79 -29.90
C GLN A 155 -18.00 -10.42 -28.49
N SER A 156 -17.93 -11.74 -28.38
CA SER A 156 -17.74 -12.45 -27.10
C SER A 156 -16.32 -12.28 -26.56
N VAL A 157 -15.32 -12.37 -27.43
CA VAL A 157 -13.91 -12.16 -27.08
C VAL A 157 -13.66 -10.72 -26.64
N GLU A 158 -14.19 -9.72 -27.36
CA GLU A 158 -14.04 -8.31 -26.97
C GLU A 158 -14.71 -8.01 -25.62
N ARG A 159 -15.88 -8.60 -25.36
CA ARG A 159 -16.55 -8.51 -24.05
C ARG A 159 -15.74 -9.13 -22.92
N LYS A 160 -15.12 -10.30 -23.15
CA LYS A 160 -14.23 -10.94 -22.17
C LYS A 160 -13.00 -10.10 -21.89
N ARG A 161 -12.40 -9.53 -22.94
CA ARG A 161 -11.25 -8.62 -22.80
C ARG A 161 -11.61 -7.39 -21.96
N HIS A 162 -12.73 -6.73 -22.24
CA HIS A 162 -13.18 -5.58 -21.44
C HIS A 162 -13.48 -5.96 -19.98
N ALA A 163 -14.09 -7.12 -19.72
CA ALA A 163 -14.34 -7.58 -18.35
C ALA A 163 -13.03 -7.83 -17.56
N VAL A 164 -12.00 -8.36 -18.23
CA VAL A 164 -10.67 -8.55 -17.63
C VAL A 164 -9.99 -7.21 -17.36
N GLU A 165 -10.04 -6.26 -18.31
CA GLU A 165 -9.49 -4.91 -18.12
C GLU A 165 -10.17 -4.18 -16.96
N GLU A 166 -11.51 -4.26 -16.85
CA GLU A 166 -12.28 -3.69 -15.74
C GLU A 166 -11.88 -4.33 -14.39
N GLN A 167 -11.74 -5.66 -14.34
CA GLN A 167 -11.29 -6.37 -13.15
C GLN A 167 -9.88 -5.95 -12.71
N VAL A 168 -8.96 -5.74 -13.66
CA VAL A 168 -7.60 -5.26 -13.38
C VAL A 168 -7.61 -3.83 -12.83
N MET A 169 -8.49 -2.97 -13.35
CA MET A 169 -8.63 -1.60 -12.87
C MET A 169 -9.21 -1.55 -11.44
N ASP A 170 -10.19 -2.39 -11.14
CA ASP A 170 -10.76 -2.53 -9.80
C ASP A 170 -9.76 -3.11 -8.80
N GLU A 171 -8.95 -4.11 -9.19
CA GLU A 171 -7.90 -4.65 -8.34
C GLU A 171 -6.82 -3.60 -8.06
N ASN A 172 -6.43 -2.81 -9.07
CA ASN A 172 -5.50 -1.69 -8.87
C ASN A 172 -6.09 -0.62 -7.93
N ALA A 173 -7.39 -0.32 -8.03
CA ALA A 173 -8.06 0.60 -7.12
C ALA A 173 -8.08 0.03 -5.68
N ARG A 174 -8.34 -1.28 -5.53
CA ARG A 174 -8.27 -1.98 -4.24
C ARG A 174 -6.88 -1.91 -3.63
N VAL A 175 -5.84 -2.22 -4.40
CA VAL A 175 -4.43 -2.13 -3.96
C VAL A 175 -4.06 -0.70 -3.54
N ARG A 176 -4.53 0.33 -4.27
CA ARG A 176 -4.31 1.72 -3.86
C ARG A 176 -4.99 2.08 -2.54
N ARG A 177 -6.23 1.63 -2.32
CA ARG A 177 -6.95 1.83 -1.06
C ARG A 177 -6.24 1.11 0.09
N GLU A 178 -5.79 -0.11 -0.13
CA GLU A 178 -5.07 -0.90 0.87
C GLU A 178 -3.73 -0.24 1.26
N ARG A 179 -2.96 0.25 0.27
CA ARG A 179 -1.73 1.01 0.54
C ARG A 179 -1.99 2.29 1.32
N LYS A 180 -3.11 2.98 1.08
CA LYS A 180 -3.50 4.16 1.86
C LYS A 180 -3.87 3.76 3.30
N LYS A 181 -4.63 2.68 3.47
CA LYS A 181 -5.01 2.14 4.78
C LYS A 181 -3.77 1.77 5.61
N GLN A 182 -2.82 1.02 5.03
CA GLN A 182 -1.56 0.65 5.69
C GLN A 182 -0.71 1.87 6.06
N LYS A 183 -0.71 2.94 5.23
CA LYS A 183 -0.02 4.19 5.59
C LYS A 183 -0.67 4.89 6.78
N VAL A 184 -2.00 4.95 6.83
CA VAL A 184 -2.74 5.54 7.96
C VAL A 184 -2.51 4.73 9.22
N GLU A 185 -2.64 3.40 9.16
CA GLU A 185 -2.39 2.50 10.28
C GLU A 185 -0.96 2.66 10.83
N LYS A 186 0.04 2.74 9.94
CA LYS A 186 1.42 2.99 10.34
C LYS A 186 1.61 4.35 11.05
N VAL A 187 0.90 5.39 10.62
CA VAL A 187 0.92 6.70 11.29
C VAL A 187 0.28 6.61 12.68
N LEU A 188 -0.87 5.94 12.80
CA LEU A 188 -1.55 5.75 14.09
C LEU A 188 -0.69 4.94 15.06
N SER A 189 -0.05 3.86 14.61
CA SER A 189 0.89 3.09 15.44
C SER A 189 2.08 3.94 15.89
N SER A 190 2.60 4.82 15.02
CA SER A 190 3.69 5.74 15.40
C SER A 190 3.24 6.74 16.47
N ILE A 191 2.03 7.30 16.34
CA ILE A 191 1.47 8.23 17.32
C ILE A 191 1.30 7.55 18.69
N HIS A 192 0.77 6.33 18.72
CA HIS A 192 0.63 5.58 19.97
C HIS A 192 1.98 5.22 20.61
N GLN A 193 2.98 4.92 19.78
CA GLN A 193 4.33 4.68 20.28
C GLN A 193 4.93 5.95 20.91
N ASP A 194 4.81 7.09 20.23
CA ASP A 194 5.34 8.37 20.71
C ASP A 194 4.64 8.81 22.02
N GLN A 195 3.33 8.57 22.16
CA GLN A 195 2.58 8.84 23.41
C GLN A 195 3.01 7.94 24.57
N GLY A 196 3.25 6.64 24.33
CA GLY A 196 3.74 5.73 25.36
C GLY A 196 5.16 6.07 25.83
N GLU A 197 6.01 6.56 24.93
CA GLU A 197 7.36 7.05 25.27
C GLU A 197 7.28 8.35 26.11
N GLN A 198 6.36 9.27 25.81
CA GLN A 198 6.15 10.47 26.64
C GLN A 198 5.62 10.15 28.04
N GLU A 199 4.63 9.25 28.18
CA GLU A 199 4.10 8.88 29.51
C GLU A 199 5.16 8.19 30.38
N THR A 200 6.06 7.41 29.78
CA THR A 200 7.15 6.77 30.52
C THR A 200 8.27 7.74 30.88
N GLU A 201 8.57 8.73 30.04
CA GLU A 201 9.51 9.81 30.38
C GLU A 201 8.95 10.69 31.51
N GLU A 202 7.68 11.13 31.44
CA GLU A 202 7.04 11.94 32.48
C GLU A 202 6.99 11.22 33.83
N GLN A 203 6.65 9.92 33.86
CA GLN A 203 6.67 9.14 35.10
C GLN A 203 8.09 9.00 35.67
N SER A 204 9.12 8.90 34.82
CA SER A 204 10.51 8.82 35.26
C SER A 204 11.03 10.15 35.81
N GLU A 205 10.59 11.28 35.23
CA GLU A 205 10.98 12.62 35.66
C GLU A 205 10.29 13.01 36.98
N VAL A 206 9.01 12.65 37.15
CA VAL A 206 8.28 12.81 38.41
C VAL A 206 8.91 11.98 39.54
N LEU A 207 9.38 10.76 39.26
CA LEU A 207 10.07 9.91 40.25
C LEU A 207 11.49 10.41 40.58
N SER A 208 12.16 11.10 39.64
CA SER A 208 13.48 11.71 39.85
C SER A 208 13.40 13.01 40.67
N SER A 209 12.39 13.85 40.43
CA SER A 209 12.13 15.05 41.24
C SER A 209 11.74 14.70 42.68
N ARG A 210 10.91 13.66 42.90
CA ARG A 210 10.51 13.25 44.26
C ARG A 210 11.65 12.71 45.13
N ARG A 211 12.73 12.18 44.52
CA ARG A 211 13.93 11.73 45.25
C ARG A 211 14.86 12.88 45.66
N SER A 212 14.79 14.02 45.00
CA SER A 212 15.65 15.17 45.29
C SER A 212 15.11 16.02 46.45
N ASP A 213 13.80 15.96 46.71
CA ASP A 213 13.18 16.67 47.84
C ASP A 213 13.20 15.87 49.16
N GLN A 214 13.36 14.55 49.10
CA GLN A 214 13.42 13.70 50.30
C GLN A 214 14.78 13.65 50.98
N GLN A 215 15.83 14.23 50.37
CA GLN A 215 17.18 14.29 50.96
C GLN A 215 17.51 15.64 51.61
N LYS A 216 16.52 16.55 51.72
CA LYS A 216 16.68 17.88 52.33
C LYS A 216 15.72 18.17 53.50
N GLN A 217 15.10 17.13 54.05
CA GLN A 217 14.20 17.21 55.21
C GLN A 217 14.56 16.19 56.30
N GLU A 218 15.81 16.20 56.76
CA GLU A 218 16.19 15.63 58.06
C GLU A 218 17.16 16.57 58.75
N GLU A 219 16.77 17.83 58.99
CA GLU A 219 17.38 18.71 60.00
C GLU A 219 16.52 19.98 60.20
N SER A 220 15.34 19.83 60.78
CA SER A 220 14.75 20.85 61.68
C SER A 220 13.45 20.37 62.33
N SER A 221 13.58 19.63 63.43
CA SER A 221 12.61 19.79 64.51
C SER A 221 12.96 21.10 65.23
N PHE A 222 12.03 22.05 65.28
CA PHE A 222 11.61 22.76 66.50
C PHE A 222 10.69 23.95 66.14
N ASN A 223 9.69 24.12 67.00
CA ASN A 223 8.81 25.28 67.21
C ASN A 223 7.46 25.34 66.49
N ALA A 224 6.48 24.91 67.28
CA ALA A 224 5.12 25.40 67.33
C ALA A 224 5.02 26.93 67.20
N ALA A 225 4.09 27.39 66.37
CA ALA A 225 3.18 28.49 66.66
C ALA A 225 2.18 28.62 65.52
N SER A 226 0.89 28.44 65.82
CA SER A 226 -0.20 28.92 64.97
C SER A 226 -0.15 30.45 64.88
N PRO A 227 -0.33 31.04 63.68
CA PRO A 227 -0.93 32.35 63.58
C PRO A 227 -2.32 32.25 62.94
N ALA A 228 -3.19 33.10 63.47
CA ALA A 228 -4.60 33.19 63.18
C ALA A 228 -4.90 33.50 61.70
N LEU A 229 -6.00 32.91 61.24
CA LEU A 229 -6.69 33.20 59.99
C LEU A 229 -7.12 34.68 59.93
N PRO A 230 -6.77 35.44 58.88
CA PRO A 230 -7.45 36.70 58.57
C PRO A 230 -8.81 36.43 57.89
N PRO A 231 -9.77 37.36 58.00
CA PRO A 231 -11.15 37.17 57.55
C PRO A 231 -11.25 37.16 56.02
N MET A 232 -12.11 36.27 55.52
CA MET A 232 -12.46 36.19 54.09
C MET A 232 -13.10 37.49 53.62
N THR A 233 -12.35 38.27 52.86
CA THR A 233 -12.89 39.22 51.90
C THR A 233 -13.36 38.44 50.67
N GLN A 234 -14.67 38.45 50.44
CA GLN A 234 -15.29 37.97 49.22
C GLN A 234 -14.71 38.70 47.99
N PRO A 235 -14.27 37.99 46.94
CA PRO A 235 -14.08 38.61 45.64
C PRO A 235 -15.42 38.57 44.87
N GLU A 236 -15.98 39.76 44.70
CA GLU A 236 -16.90 40.10 43.61
C GLU A 236 -16.20 39.84 42.26
N ASP A 237 -16.29 38.61 41.73
CA ASP A 237 -15.86 38.28 40.36
C ASP A 237 -16.85 37.30 39.70
N ALA A 238 -18.12 37.69 39.66
CA ALA A 238 -19.18 37.00 38.91
C ALA A 238 -18.99 36.89 37.37
N PRO A 239 -18.25 37.78 36.64
CA PRO A 239 -18.16 37.65 35.18
C PRO A 239 -17.28 36.48 34.71
N SER A 240 -16.34 36.00 35.52
CA SER A 240 -15.43 34.91 35.15
C SER A 240 -16.14 33.55 35.01
N LEU A 241 -17.10 33.26 35.90
CA LEU A 241 -17.88 32.02 35.85
C LEU A 241 -18.81 31.95 34.63
N ARG A 242 -19.39 33.08 34.23
CA ARG A 242 -20.22 33.19 33.03
C ARG A 242 -19.45 32.90 31.75
N ILE A 243 -18.19 33.34 31.67
CA ILE A 243 -17.32 33.10 30.50
C ILE A 243 -16.98 31.61 30.41
N LEU A 244 -16.64 30.97 31.54
CA LEU A 244 -16.34 29.54 31.58
C LEU A 244 -17.55 28.69 31.17
N GLU A 245 -18.76 29.04 31.64
CA GLU A 245 -20.01 28.37 31.24
C GLU A 245 -20.24 28.47 29.73
N LEU A 246 -20.02 29.65 29.14
CA LEU A 246 -20.17 29.86 27.69
C LEU A 246 -19.16 29.03 26.88
N ILE A 247 -17.91 28.95 27.33
CA ILE A 247 -16.86 28.12 26.69
C ILE A 247 -17.25 26.64 26.76
N LEU A 248 -17.74 26.17 27.90
CA LEU A 248 -18.12 24.77 28.09
C LEU A 248 -19.34 24.41 27.24
N GLN A 249 -20.30 25.32 27.10
CA GLN A 249 -21.44 25.16 26.19
C GLN A 249 -20.99 25.14 24.72
N ALA A 250 -20.03 25.98 24.32
CA ALA A 250 -19.49 26.00 22.96
C ALA A 250 -18.73 24.71 22.62
N LEU A 251 -17.90 24.21 23.55
CA LEU A 251 -17.19 22.93 23.38
C LEU A 251 -18.15 21.75 23.26
N ASN A 252 -19.22 21.72 24.07
CA ASN A 252 -20.23 20.67 23.99
C ASN A 252 -21.01 20.73 22.67
N ALA A 253 -21.39 21.94 22.23
CA ALA A 253 -22.02 22.13 20.92
C ALA A 253 -21.11 21.65 19.76
N GLN A 254 -19.82 21.98 19.82
CA GLN A 254 -18.84 21.54 18.84
C GLN A 254 -18.66 20.01 18.83
N GLN A 255 -18.68 19.37 20.01
CA GLN A 255 -18.62 17.92 20.13
C GLN A 255 -19.86 17.25 19.52
N ILE A 256 -21.06 17.77 19.80
CA ILE A 256 -22.31 17.28 19.23
C ILE A 256 -22.31 17.42 17.71
N GLU A 257 -21.87 18.57 17.20
CA GLU A 257 -21.79 18.81 15.75
C GLU A 257 -20.79 17.85 15.08
N SER A 258 -19.64 17.62 15.70
CA SER A 258 -18.64 16.66 15.20
C SER A 258 -19.19 15.24 15.15
N SER A 259 -19.89 14.80 16.21
CA SER A 259 -20.56 13.49 16.24
C SER A 259 -21.62 13.37 15.15
N ARG A 260 -22.44 14.41 14.95
CA ARG A 260 -23.47 14.43 13.91
C ARG A 260 -22.87 14.37 12.50
N GLN A 261 -21.78 15.08 12.25
CA GLN A 261 -21.08 15.02 10.96
C GLN A 261 -20.55 13.62 10.69
N PHE A 262 -20.00 12.96 11.71
CA PHE A 262 -19.52 11.59 11.60
C PHE A 262 -20.66 10.62 11.27
N GLU A 263 -21.81 10.72 11.94
CA GLU A 263 -23.00 9.89 11.68
C GLU A 263 -23.53 10.08 10.25
N VAL A 264 -23.60 11.32 9.76
CA VAL A 264 -24.04 11.63 8.39
C VAL A 264 -23.09 11.03 7.36
N GLU A 265 -21.78 11.15 7.58
CA GLU A 265 -20.77 10.58 6.70
C GLU A 265 -20.83 9.05 6.69
N GLN A 266 -21.03 8.43 7.86
CA GLN A 266 -21.22 6.99 7.97
C GLN A 266 -22.48 6.51 7.22
N ALA A 267 -23.61 7.20 7.40
CA ALA A 267 -24.85 6.89 6.69
C ALA A 267 -24.69 7.01 5.16
N ARG A 268 -23.94 8.03 4.69
CA ARG A 268 -23.61 8.21 3.27
C ARG A 268 -22.80 7.03 2.73
N GLN A 269 -21.78 6.58 3.47
CA GLN A 269 -20.95 5.44 3.06
C GLN A 269 -21.75 4.12 3.03
N GLU A 270 -22.65 3.91 3.98
CA GLU A 270 -23.53 2.75 3.98
C GLU A 270 -24.49 2.76 2.79
N GLN A 271 -25.06 3.91 2.46
CA GLN A 271 -25.91 4.06 1.27
C GLN A 271 -25.13 3.77 -0.01
N GLU A 272 -23.93 4.35 -0.17
CA GLU A 272 -23.09 4.10 -1.34
C GLU A 272 -22.73 2.61 -1.47
N LYS A 273 -22.48 1.93 -0.35
CA LYS A 273 -22.22 0.49 -0.33
C LYS A 273 -23.43 -0.31 -0.79
N ARG A 274 -24.63 0.01 -0.30
CA ARG A 274 -25.89 -0.66 -0.72
C ARG A 274 -26.15 -0.47 -2.21
N GLU A 275 -26.02 0.76 -2.72
CA GLU A 275 -26.19 1.03 -4.15
C GLU A 275 -25.18 0.27 -5.01
N ARG A 276 -23.92 0.18 -4.56
CA ARG A 276 -22.89 -0.61 -5.27
C ARG A 276 -23.22 -2.10 -5.29
N GLU A 277 -23.68 -2.65 -4.17
CA GLU A 277 -24.12 -4.05 -4.08
C GLU A 277 -25.34 -4.33 -4.96
N GLU A 278 -26.29 -3.41 -5.03
CA GLU A 278 -27.46 -3.53 -5.92
C GLU A 278 -27.07 -3.50 -7.39
N ARG A 279 -26.19 -2.57 -7.80
CA ARG A 279 -25.66 -2.54 -9.17
C ARG A 279 -24.95 -3.84 -9.51
N TRP A 280 -24.12 -4.35 -8.60
CA TRP A 280 -23.43 -5.62 -8.79
C TRP A 280 -24.41 -6.79 -8.94
N ARG A 281 -25.45 -6.87 -8.10
CA ARG A 281 -26.52 -7.88 -8.23
C ARG A 281 -27.25 -7.78 -9.57
N GLN A 282 -27.56 -6.58 -10.04
CA GLN A 282 -28.20 -6.39 -11.34
C GLN A 282 -27.30 -6.83 -12.49
N THR A 283 -26.00 -6.50 -12.46
CA THR A 283 -25.06 -6.96 -13.48
C THR A 283 -24.90 -8.47 -13.47
N GLU A 284 -24.89 -9.10 -12.29
CA GLU A 284 -24.76 -10.55 -12.16
C GLU A 284 -26.03 -11.26 -12.68
N LEU A 285 -27.22 -10.76 -12.33
CA LEU A 285 -28.48 -11.25 -12.88
C LEU A 285 -28.52 -11.12 -14.40
N ARG A 286 -28.03 -10.01 -14.95
CA ARG A 286 -27.94 -9.81 -16.40
C ARG A 286 -27.00 -10.82 -17.04
N ARG A 287 -25.80 -11.02 -16.48
CA ARG A 287 -24.82 -12.01 -16.96
C ARG A 287 -25.39 -13.43 -16.92
N SER A 288 -26.05 -13.79 -15.83
CA SER A 288 -26.74 -15.08 -15.70
C SER A 288 -27.82 -15.27 -16.77
N ARG A 289 -28.67 -14.26 -17.01
CA ARG A 289 -29.67 -14.30 -18.10
C ARG A 289 -29.05 -14.43 -19.48
N GLU A 290 -28.03 -13.63 -19.80
CA GLU A 290 -27.32 -13.70 -21.08
C GLU A 290 -26.64 -15.06 -21.26
N HIS A 291 -26.05 -15.60 -20.19
CA HIS A 291 -25.46 -16.94 -20.21
C HIS A 291 -26.51 -18.02 -20.46
N ARG A 292 -27.66 -17.98 -19.76
CA ARG A 292 -28.78 -18.91 -19.99
C ARG A 292 -29.29 -18.83 -21.43
N GLN A 293 -29.45 -17.63 -21.97
CA GLN A 293 -29.87 -17.45 -23.37
C GLN A 293 -28.86 -18.05 -24.36
N LEU A 294 -27.56 -17.85 -24.11
CA LEU A 294 -26.51 -18.46 -24.93
C LEU A 294 -26.58 -19.99 -24.87
N MET A 295 -26.76 -20.56 -23.68
CA MET A 295 -26.87 -22.00 -23.50
C MET A 295 -28.10 -22.59 -24.21
N LEU A 296 -29.24 -21.89 -24.17
CA LEU A 296 -30.44 -22.26 -24.92
C LEU A 296 -30.24 -22.16 -26.45
N ALA A 297 -29.52 -21.14 -26.93
CA ALA A 297 -29.20 -21.02 -28.35
C ALA A 297 -28.26 -22.14 -28.82
N MET A 298 -27.27 -22.49 -28.00
CA MET A 298 -26.35 -23.60 -28.28
C MET A 298 -27.05 -24.95 -28.28
N SER A 299 -27.98 -25.19 -27.35
CA SER A 299 -28.76 -26.45 -27.34
C SER A 299 -29.67 -26.56 -28.56
N ALA A 300 -30.30 -25.47 -28.98
CA ALA A 300 -31.10 -25.43 -30.21
C ALA A 300 -30.26 -25.71 -31.47
N LEU A 301 -29.02 -25.19 -31.54
CA LEU A 301 -28.12 -25.40 -32.67
C LEU A 301 -27.53 -26.82 -32.72
N LEU A 302 -27.21 -27.41 -31.57
CA LEU A 302 -26.53 -28.71 -31.48
C LEU A 302 -27.49 -29.90 -31.40
N GLY A 303 -28.76 -29.67 -31.03
CA GLY A 303 -29.77 -30.73 -30.87
C GLY A 303 -29.28 -31.82 -29.92
N ASP A 304 -29.35 -33.09 -30.36
CA ASP A 304 -28.96 -34.27 -29.59
C ASP A 304 -27.46 -34.34 -29.24
N ARG A 305 -26.62 -33.48 -29.86
CA ARG A 305 -25.19 -33.40 -29.55
C ARG A 305 -24.88 -32.45 -28.40
N PHE A 306 -25.89 -31.77 -27.84
CA PHE A 306 -25.69 -30.91 -26.68
C PHE A 306 -25.51 -31.76 -25.40
N PRO A 307 -24.50 -31.47 -24.55
CA PRO A 307 -24.25 -32.27 -23.35
C PRO A 307 -25.45 -32.29 -22.39
N GLU A 308 -25.95 -33.49 -22.06
CA GLU A 308 -27.07 -33.67 -21.12
C GLU A 308 -26.81 -33.06 -19.75
N SER A 309 -25.55 -33.04 -19.30
CA SER A 309 -25.13 -32.42 -18.04
C SER A 309 -25.45 -30.93 -17.97
N LEU A 310 -25.34 -30.22 -19.11
CA LEU A 310 -25.65 -28.79 -19.21
C LEU A 310 -27.15 -28.54 -19.38
N ASN A 311 -27.87 -29.52 -19.93
CA ASN A 311 -29.32 -29.45 -20.09
C ASN A 311 -30.04 -29.54 -18.74
N ARG A 312 -29.47 -30.22 -17.74
CA ARG A 312 -30.00 -30.21 -16.36
C ARG A 312 -29.96 -28.83 -15.72
N HIS A 313 -28.86 -28.08 -15.88
CA HIS A 313 -28.76 -26.71 -15.36
C HIS A 313 -29.75 -25.74 -15.99
N LEU A 314 -30.17 -25.97 -17.23
CA LEU A 314 -31.24 -25.19 -17.88
C LEU A 314 -32.63 -25.46 -17.29
N ASN A 315 -32.83 -26.67 -16.73
CA ASN A 315 -34.12 -27.13 -16.20
C ASN A 315 -34.23 -27.03 -14.66
N GLU A 316 -33.11 -27.00 -13.94
CA GLU A 316 -33.07 -26.93 -12.46
C GLU A 316 -33.26 -25.51 -11.90
N GLU A 317 -33.03 -24.47 -12.71
CA GLU A 317 -33.12 -23.06 -12.28
C GLU A 317 -34.47 -22.37 -12.52
N ASP A 318 -35.56 -23.12 -12.69
CA ASP A 318 -36.92 -22.58 -12.52
C ASP A 318 -37.49 -22.97 -11.13
N PRO A 319 -37.00 -22.43 -10.00
CA PRO A 319 -37.50 -22.74 -8.65
C PRO A 319 -38.78 -21.95 -8.29
N THR A 320 -39.67 -21.74 -9.24
CA THR A 320 -41.04 -21.19 -9.04
C THR A 320 -41.91 -21.73 -10.17
N ASN A 321 -42.83 -22.68 -10.01
CA ASN A 321 -43.85 -22.86 -8.96
C ASN A 321 -43.43 -22.87 -7.49
#